data_AF-A0AAW0F7Z0-F1
#
_entry.id   AF-A0AAW0F7Z0-F1
#
_cell.length_a   1.000
_cell.length_b   1.000
_cell.length_c   1.000
_cell.angle_alpha   90.00
_cell.angle_beta   90.00
_cell.angle_gamma   90.00
#
_symmetry.space_group_name_H-M   'P 1'
#
loop_
_entity.id
_entity.type
_entity.pdbx_description
1 polymer ?
#
loop_
_entity_poly.entity_id
_entity_poly.type
_entity_poly.pdbx_seq_one_letter_code
_entity_poly.pdbx_strand_id
1 'polypeptide(L)'
;MATTNLDSFVISSRPPPKPTATSQEIRDRGSTFVANIFQAPSLDDARRAIDYLRNVTHSKRRATHEISAWRCMSLKGGKSGLGGPDDFEVASGSDDDGEKYAGGRILKVMQAEGALDAVVIVSRWYGGEMLGPVRFEHIETCTREVCRSFVLKEQVEDAITTLTTLDSILLTLREELAQLKAVDSAPPPGDLKPKKPQDYSSLRDTLDTKKANRLVTARENSVKSVKLSLAKLKEQLKMPVDEAVAGENTAGPV
;
A
#
# COMPACT_ATOMS: atom_id res chain seq x y z
N MET A 1 -15.94 -37.23 4.85
CA MET A 1 -16.04 -36.22 5.93
C MET A 1 -14.61 -35.78 6.25
N ALA A 2 -14.23 -34.57 5.87
CA ALA A 2 -12.89 -34.05 6.17
C ALA A 2 -12.83 -33.68 7.66
N THR A 3 -12.02 -34.40 8.42
CA THR A 3 -11.78 -34.12 9.83
C THR A 3 -10.96 -32.84 9.94
N THR A 4 -11.59 -31.79 10.46
CA THR A 4 -10.94 -30.53 10.84
C THR A 4 -10.11 -30.78 12.09
N ASN A 5 -8.84 -31.13 11.90
CA ASN A 5 -7.92 -31.38 13.00
C ASN A 5 -7.28 -30.05 13.44
N LEU A 6 -7.16 -29.87 14.75
CA LEU A 6 -6.57 -28.72 15.45
C LEU A 6 -5.17 -28.34 14.90
N ASP A 7 -4.46 -29.28 14.29
CA ASP A 7 -3.15 -29.06 13.64
C ASP A 7 -3.21 -28.06 12.48
N SER A 8 -4.32 -27.99 11.73
CA SER A 8 -4.52 -26.96 10.70
C SER A 8 -4.62 -25.55 11.29
N PHE A 9 -5.01 -25.45 12.57
CA PHE A 9 -5.14 -24.20 13.33
C PHE A 9 -3.82 -23.78 14.00
N VAL A 10 -2.97 -24.75 14.34
CA VAL A 10 -1.72 -24.53 15.09
C VAL A 10 -0.53 -24.19 14.17
N ILE A 11 -0.57 -24.57 12.89
CA ILE A 11 0.49 -24.28 11.92
C ILE A 11 0.11 -23.07 11.04
N SER A 12 -0.21 -21.95 11.67
CA SER A 12 -0.14 -20.66 10.97
C SER A 12 1.33 -20.23 10.94
N SER A 13 2.05 -20.59 9.88
CA SER A 13 3.41 -20.14 9.58
C SER A 13 3.51 -18.65 9.23
N ARG A 14 2.43 -17.87 9.42
CA ARG A 14 2.43 -16.43 9.15
C ARG A 14 3.47 -15.76 10.05
N PRO A 15 4.34 -14.91 9.47
CA PRO A 15 5.31 -14.19 10.28
C PRO A 15 4.60 -13.31 11.31
N PRO A 16 5.25 -13.05 12.46
CA PRO A 16 4.71 -12.14 13.46
C PRO A 16 4.36 -10.77 12.85
N PRO A 17 3.20 -10.17 13.20
CA PRO A 17 2.86 -8.82 12.76
C PRO A 17 3.97 -7.83 13.15
N LYS A 18 4.44 -7.05 12.18
CA LYS A 18 5.43 -6.00 12.39
C LYS A 18 4.79 -4.65 12.12
N PRO A 19 4.99 -3.63 12.98
CA PRO A 19 4.49 -2.31 12.72
C PRO A 19 5.18 -1.72 11.47
N THR A 20 4.36 -1.18 10.57
CA THR A 20 4.84 -0.42 9.41
C THR A 20 5.41 0.92 9.84
N ALA A 21 4.82 1.54 10.86
CA ALA A 21 5.35 2.73 11.52
C ALA A 21 4.98 2.74 13.02
N THR A 22 5.80 3.44 13.80
CA THR A 22 5.61 3.68 15.22
C THR A 22 5.79 5.18 15.46
N SER A 23 4.90 5.80 16.22
CA SER A 23 4.98 7.24 16.51
C SER A 23 6.14 7.55 17.43
N GLN A 24 6.48 8.84 17.54
CA GLN A 24 7.23 9.31 18.69
C GLN A 24 6.44 9.06 19.98
N GLU A 25 7.19 8.80 21.04
CA GLU A 25 6.62 8.61 22.37
C GLU A 25 6.26 9.97 22.97
N ILE A 26 4.99 10.15 23.35
CA ILE A 26 4.54 11.33 24.08
C ILE A 26 4.49 10.99 25.57
N ARG A 27 5.12 11.83 26.39
CA ARG A 27 5.06 11.76 27.86
C ARG A 27 4.35 13.00 28.42
N ASP A 28 3.34 12.79 29.25
CA ASP A 28 2.61 13.86 29.94
C ASP A 28 2.19 13.36 31.32
N ARG A 29 2.66 14.05 32.38
CA ARG A 29 2.33 13.77 33.78
C ARG A 29 2.38 12.28 34.15
N GLY A 30 3.52 11.67 33.79
CA GLY A 30 3.80 10.25 34.03
C GLY A 30 3.11 9.29 33.06
N SER A 31 2.11 9.73 32.31
CA SER A 31 1.47 8.94 31.27
C SER A 31 2.33 8.90 30.01
N THR A 32 2.30 7.77 29.30
CA THR A 32 3.05 7.55 28.06
C THR A 32 2.11 7.09 26.95
N PHE A 33 2.29 7.61 25.74
CA PHE A 33 1.51 7.26 24.56
C PHE A 33 2.44 6.90 23.40
N VAL A 34 2.14 5.78 22.74
CA VAL A 34 2.82 5.33 21.52
C VAL A 34 1.77 4.75 20.58
N ALA A 35 1.75 5.19 19.32
CA ALA A 35 0.95 4.56 18.27
C ALA A 35 1.79 3.59 17.45
N ASN A 36 1.19 2.48 17.05
CA ASN A 36 1.72 1.57 16.05
C ASN A 36 0.66 1.37 14.96
N ILE A 37 1.07 1.45 13.70
CA ILE A 37 0.23 1.10 12.56
C ILE A 37 0.75 -0.18 11.90
N PHE A 38 -0.16 -1.09 11.60
CA PHE A 38 0.13 -2.36 10.93
C PHE A 38 -0.67 -2.44 9.65
N GLN A 39 -0.07 -3.05 8.63
CA GLN A 39 -0.83 -3.48 7.46
C GLN A 39 -1.80 -4.59 7.87
N ALA A 40 -3.08 -4.39 7.56
CA ALA A 40 -4.18 -5.26 7.91
C ALA A 40 -5.24 -5.26 6.79
N PRO A 41 -5.06 -6.09 5.75
CA PRO A 41 -6.00 -6.17 4.63
C PRO A 41 -7.34 -6.83 5.01
N SER A 42 -7.43 -7.42 6.21
CA SER A 42 -8.66 -8.00 6.72
C SER A 42 -8.83 -7.75 8.22
N LEU A 43 -10.06 -7.94 8.70
CA LEU A 43 -10.35 -7.89 10.14
C LEU A 43 -9.56 -8.94 10.94
N ASP A 44 -9.27 -10.10 10.34
CA ASP A 44 -8.42 -11.13 10.96
C ASP A 44 -6.99 -10.62 11.17
N ASP A 45 -6.43 -9.93 10.17
CA ASP A 45 -5.11 -9.32 10.29
C ASP A 45 -5.07 -8.20 11.34
N ALA A 46 -6.13 -7.38 11.39
CA ALA A 46 -6.25 -6.34 12.40
C ALA A 46 -6.28 -6.94 13.82
N ARG A 47 -7.11 -7.95 14.05
CA ARG A 47 -7.19 -8.67 15.33
C ARG A 47 -5.86 -9.31 15.71
N ARG A 48 -5.20 -9.99 14.76
CA ARG A 48 -3.89 -10.60 14.98
C ARG A 48 -2.83 -9.58 15.40
N ALA A 49 -2.82 -8.39 14.78
CA ALA A 49 -1.90 -7.33 15.15
C ALA A 49 -2.18 -6.78 16.56
N ILE A 50 -3.46 -6.57 16.91
CA ILE A 50 -3.88 -6.14 18.25
C ILE A 50 -3.44 -7.15 19.31
N ASP A 51 -3.74 -8.43 19.10
CA ASP A 51 -3.40 -9.50 20.03
C ASP A 51 -1.89 -9.67 20.18
N TYR A 52 -1.14 -9.58 19.07
CA TYR A 52 0.31 -9.67 19.10
C TYR A 52 0.95 -8.50 19.85
N LEU A 53 0.49 -7.27 19.61
CA LEU A 53 1.02 -6.10 20.32
C LEU A 53 0.74 -6.23 21.82
N ARG A 54 -0.50 -6.52 22.20
CA ARG A 54 -0.94 -6.62 23.59
C ARG A 54 -0.24 -7.74 24.36
N ASN A 55 -0.17 -8.94 23.77
CA ASN A 55 0.20 -10.14 24.49
C ASN A 55 1.67 -10.53 24.31
N VAL A 56 2.32 -10.12 23.21
CA VAL A 56 3.72 -10.46 22.91
C VAL A 56 4.61 -9.24 23.05
N THR A 57 4.32 -8.17 22.31
CA THR A 57 5.18 -6.97 22.29
C THR A 57 5.21 -6.29 23.65
N HIS A 58 4.05 -6.08 24.26
CA HIS A 58 3.92 -5.46 25.59
C HIS A 58 3.84 -6.47 26.73
N SER A 59 4.23 -7.74 26.49
CA SER A 59 4.24 -8.80 27.52
C SER A 59 4.98 -8.40 28.80
N LYS A 60 6.14 -7.75 28.66
CA LYS A 60 6.99 -7.32 29.79
C LYS A 60 6.50 -6.05 30.49
N ARG A 61 5.76 -5.20 29.78
CA ARG A 61 5.24 -3.91 30.29
C ARG A 61 3.89 -3.64 29.65
N ARG A 62 2.84 -4.24 30.19
CA ARG A 62 1.48 -4.12 29.65
C ARG A 62 1.03 -2.66 29.66
N ALA A 63 0.47 -2.20 28.55
CA ALA A 63 -0.22 -0.92 28.51
C ALA A 63 -1.47 -0.98 29.40
N THR A 64 -1.86 0.17 29.92
CA THR A 64 -3.14 0.33 30.63
C THR A 64 -4.29 0.25 29.62
N HIS A 65 -4.09 0.80 28.42
CA HIS A 65 -5.06 0.78 27.33
C HIS A 65 -4.34 0.54 25.99
N GLU A 66 -4.91 -0.34 25.17
CA GLU A 66 -4.54 -0.64 23.78
C GLU A 66 -5.71 -0.28 22.85
N ILE A 67 -5.87 1.02 22.65
CA ILE A 67 -6.98 1.62 21.92
C ILE A 67 -6.75 1.36 20.44
N SER A 68 -7.75 0.89 19.69
CA SER A 68 -7.52 0.54 18.29
C SER A 68 -8.62 1.03 17.35
N ALA A 69 -8.25 1.22 16.09
CA ALA A 69 -9.19 1.35 14.99
C ALA A 69 -8.62 0.73 13.72
N TRP A 70 -9.48 0.20 12.87
CA TRP A 70 -9.10 -0.43 11.62
C TRP A 70 -10.01 0.03 10.48
N ARG A 71 -9.46 -0.02 9.27
CA ARG A 71 -10.18 0.22 8.02
C ARG A 71 -9.64 -0.78 7.00
N CYS A 72 -10.50 -1.66 6.50
CA CYS A 72 -10.14 -2.69 5.53
C CYS A 72 -11.09 -2.60 4.33
N MET A 73 -10.54 -2.63 3.13
CA MET A 73 -11.33 -2.81 1.92
C MET A 73 -11.76 -4.28 1.83
N SER A 74 -13.06 -4.50 1.67
CA SER A 74 -13.65 -5.83 1.61
C SER A 74 -14.56 -5.96 0.39
N LEU A 75 -14.63 -7.16 -0.15
CA LEU A 75 -15.55 -7.50 -1.22
C LEU A 75 -16.98 -7.58 -0.66
N LYS A 76 -17.94 -6.93 -1.32
CA LYS A 76 -19.35 -7.03 -0.97
C LYS A 76 -19.86 -8.46 -1.21
N GLY A 77 -20.81 -8.89 -0.38
CA GLY A 77 -21.42 -10.21 -0.50
C GLY A 77 -22.00 -10.46 -1.90
N GLY A 78 -21.69 -11.61 -2.50
CA GLY A 78 -22.19 -12.00 -3.82
C GLY A 78 -21.50 -11.30 -5.00
N LYS A 79 -20.46 -10.50 -4.76
CA LYS A 79 -19.63 -9.89 -5.81
C LYS A 79 -18.39 -10.72 -6.10
N SER A 80 -17.83 -10.56 -7.31
CA SER A 80 -16.63 -11.28 -7.75
C SER A 80 -15.36 -10.44 -7.65
N GLY A 81 -15.49 -9.10 -7.54
CA GLY A 81 -14.37 -8.17 -7.52
C GLY A 81 -13.87 -7.82 -8.93
N LEU A 82 -14.44 -8.43 -9.97
CA LEU A 82 -14.14 -8.14 -11.37
C LEU A 82 -15.08 -7.08 -11.96
N GLY A 83 -16.18 -6.76 -11.27
CA GLY A 83 -17.17 -5.77 -11.70
C GLY A 83 -16.73 -4.31 -11.52
N GLY A 84 -15.50 -4.09 -11.04
CA GLY A 84 -14.95 -2.77 -10.78
C GLY A 84 -15.10 -2.32 -9.31
N PRO A 85 -14.87 -1.02 -9.02
CA PRO A 85 -14.79 -0.50 -7.66
C PRO A 85 -16.08 -0.69 -6.84
N ASP A 86 -17.24 -0.73 -7.49
CA ASP A 86 -18.54 -0.87 -6.83
C ASP A 86 -18.75 -2.25 -6.17
N ASP A 87 -17.92 -3.23 -6.52
CA ASP A 87 -17.91 -4.54 -5.87
C ASP A 87 -17.29 -4.50 -4.47
N PHE A 88 -16.60 -3.42 -4.10
CA PHE A 88 -15.89 -3.28 -2.83
C PHE A 88 -16.58 -2.28 -1.89
N GLU A 89 -16.35 -2.46 -0.60
CA GLU A 89 -16.72 -1.53 0.47
C GLU A 89 -15.59 -1.40 1.49
N VAL A 90 -15.65 -0.37 2.34
CA VAL A 90 -14.68 -0.18 3.41
C VAL A 90 -15.31 -0.59 4.74
N ALA A 91 -14.93 -1.76 5.24
CA ALA A 91 -15.27 -2.20 6.59
C ALA A 91 -14.38 -1.46 7.60
N SER A 92 -15.00 -0.72 8.53
CA SER A 92 -14.28 0.04 9.56
C SER A 92 -14.80 -0.29 10.95
N GLY A 93 -13.95 -0.17 11.95
CA GLY A 93 -14.34 -0.31 13.35
C GLY A 93 -13.28 0.21 14.31
N SER A 94 -13.62 0.24 15.59
CA SER A 94 -12.73 0.72 16.65
C SER A 94 -13.06 0.09 18.00
N ASP A 95 -12.05 0.04 18.87
CA ASP A 95 -12.17 -0.38 20.26
C ASP A 95 -11.51 0.66 21.17
N ASP A 96 -12.22 1.06 22.22
CA ASP A 96 -11.75 2.02 23.22
C ASP A 96 -10.81 1.39 24.25
N ASP A 97 -10.85 0.07 24.46
CA ASP A 97 -10.10 -0.66 25.50
C ASP A 97 -10.15 0.00 26.89
N GLY A 98 -11.33 0.49 27.29
CA GLY A 98 -11.53 1.18 28.57
C GLY A 98 -11.19 2.68 28.58
N GLU A 99 -10.48 3.19 27.57
CA GLU A 99 -10.24 4.62 27.34
C GLU A 99 -11.44 5.23 26.58
N LYS A 100 -12.59 5.35 27.26
CA LYS A 100 -13.88 5.70 26.63
C LYS A 100 -13.78 6.89 25.66
N TYR A 101 -14.37 6.72 24.47
CA TYR A 101 -14.42 7.64 23.33
C TYR A 101 -13.13 7.81 22.53
N ALA A 102 -12.08 7.02 22.80
CA ALA A 102 -10.80 7.17 22.12
C ALA A 102 -10.73 6.46 20.76
N GLY A 103 -11.26 5.24 20.63
CA GLY A 103 -11.18 4.44 19.41
C GLY A 103 -11.84 5.14 18.21
N GLY A 104 -13.01 5.75 18.43
CA GLY A 104 -13.68 6.54 17.39
C GLY A 104 -12.88 7.77 16.93
N ARG A 105 -11.99 8.33 17.77
CA ARG A 105 -11.10 9.43 17.38
C ARG A 105 -9.95 8.93 16.51
N ILE A 106 -9.35 7.79 16.86
CA ILE A 106 -8.35 7.13 16.00
C ILE A 106 -8.95 6.88 14.62
N LEU A 107 -10.15 6.31 14.55
CA LEU A 107 -10.82 6.03 13.28
C LEU A 107 -11.03 7.30 12.43
N LYS A 108 -11.46 8.41 13.06
CA LYS A 108 -11.61 9.70 12.36
C LYS A 108 -10.28 10.21 11.79
N VAL A 109 -9.18 10.08 12.54
CA VAL A 109 -7.86 10.47 12.05
C VAL A 109 -7.41 9.56 10.91
N MET A 110 -7.62 8.25 10.99
CA MET A 110 -7.33 7.32 9.88
C MET A 110 -8.11 7.68 8.61
N GLN A 111 -9.39 8.05 8.74
CA GLN A 111 -10.21 8.51 7.62
C GLN A 111 -9.66 9.81 7.00
N ALA A 112 -9.30 10.78 7.84
CA ALA A 112 -8.78 12.07 7.39
C ALA A 112 -7.42 11.97 6.69
N GLU A 113 -6.53 11.10 7.17
CA GLU A 113 -5.21 10.88 6.58
C GLU A 113 -5.23 9.84 5.44
N GLY A 114 -6.38 9.18 5.19
CA GLY A 114 -6.54 8.24 4.09
C GLY A 114 -5.95 6.84 4.31
N ALA A 115 -5.60 6.47 5.54
CA ALA A 115 -5.03 5.16 5.85
C ALA A 115 -6.08 4.05 5.67
N LEU A 116 -5.88 3.15 4.70
CA LEU A 116 -6.71 1.99 4.38
C LEU A 116 -5.89 0.70 4.53
N ASP A 117 -6.58 -0.43 4.58
CA ASP A 117 -6.01 -1.77 4.79
C ASP A 117 -5.01 -1.81 5.94
N ALA A 118 -5.40 -1.15 7.04
CA ALA A 118 -4.55 -0.91 8.18
C ALA A 118 -5.32 -0.94 9.50
N VAL A 119 -4.59 -1.23 10.57
CA VAL A 119 -5.03 -1.03 11.95
C VAL A 119 -4.03 -0.12 12.65
N VAL A 120 -4.56 0.89 13.36
CA VAL A 120 -3.78 1.70 14.30
C VAL A 120 -4.11 1.25 15.71
N ILE A 121 -3.08 1.08 16.52
CA ILE A 121 -3.18 0.78 17.94
C ILE A 121 -2.40 1.85 18.70
N VAL A 122 -3.08 2.60 19.56
CA VAL A 122 -2.48 3.56 20.46
C VAL A 122 -2.41 2.96 21.86
N SER A 123 -1.20 2.68 22.29
CA SER A 123 -0.89 2.14 23.60
C SER A 123 -0.66 3.26 24.59
N ARG A 124 -1.42 3.26 25.69
CA ARG A 124 -1.28 4.20 26.80
C ARG A 124 -0.84 3.48 28.06
N TRP A 125 0.24 3.95 28.69
CA TRP A 125 0.58 3.61 30.06
C TRP A 125 0.15 4.74 30.98
N TYR A 126 -0.74 4.46 31.95
CA TYR A 126 -1.24 5.46 32.89
C TYR A 126 -0.18 5.85 33.91
N GLY A 127 0.00 7.16 34.12
CA GLY A 127 1.03 7.72 35.00
C GLY A 127 0.63 7.94 36.45
N GLY A 128 -0.63 7.73 36.81
CA GLY A 128 -1.17 8.08 38.13
C GLY A 128 -2.00 9.37 38.15
N GLU A 129 -1.87 10.25 37.15
CA GLU A 129 -2.63 11.51 37.06
C GLU A 129 -3.64 11.53 35.90
N MET A 130 -4.86 12.02 36.19
CA MET A 130 -5.91 12.18 35.19
C MET A 130 -5.60 13.35 34.24
N LEU A 131 -5.31 13.03 32.97
CA LEU A 131 -5.02 14.05 31.97
C LEU A 131 -6.26 14.82 31.46
N GLY A 132 -7.47 14.33 31.73
CA GLY A 132 -8.70 14.91 31.21
C GLY A 132 -8.79 14.83 29.67
N PRO A 133 -9.30 15.86 28.99
CA PRO A 133 -9.41 15.88 27.53
C PRO A 133 -8.08 15.79 26.77
N VAL A 134 -6.99 16.28 27.37
CA VAL A 134 -5.66 16.34 26.73
C VAL A 134 -5.15 14.98 26.27
N ARG A 135 -5.52 13.88 26.96
CA ARG A 135 -5.17 12.51 26.52
C ARG A 135 -5.61 12.22 25.09
N PHE A 136 -6.76 12.77 24.67
CA PHE A 136 -7.27 12.55 23.33
C PHE A 136 -6.45 13.27 22.27
N GLU A 137 -5.90 14.45 22.59
CA GLU A 137 -4.99 15.18 21.70
C GLU A 137 -3.70 14.38 21.48
N HIS A 138 -3.17 13.74 22.54
CA HIS A 138 -2.00 12.85 22.43
C HIS A 138 -2.30 11.63 21.56
N ILE A 139 -3.46 10.98 21.78
CA ILE A 139 -3.91 9.82 20.98
C ILE A 139 -4.04 10.18 19.49
N GLU A 140 -4.69 11.30 19.19
CA GLU A 140 -4.87 11.78 17.82
C GLU A 140 -3.53 12.19 17.18
N THR A 141 -2.63 12.79 17.95
CA THR A 141 -1.28 13.18 17.47
C THR A 141 -0.45 11.96 17.10
N CYS A 142 -0.33 10.98 17.99
CA CYS A 142 0.40 9.74 17.70
C CYS A 142 -0.22 9.00 16.50
N THR A 143 -1.55 8.94 16.42
CA THR A 143 -2.26 8.30 15.30
C THR A 143 -1.95 9.00 13.98
N ARG A 144 -2.01 10.34 13.95
CA ARG A 144 -1.75 11.13 12.74
C ARG A 144 -0.34 10.92 12.22
N GLU A 145 0.64 10.86 13.12
CA GLU A 145 2.04 10.61 12.75
C GLU A 145 2.22 9.26 12.04
N VAL A 146 1.69 8.18 12.61
CA VAL A 146 1.82 6.84 12.00
C VAL A 146 1.02 6.71 10.71
N CYS A 147 -0.18 7.29 10.63
CA CYS A 147 -0.98 7.28 9.40
C CYS A 147 -0.24 7.96 8.24
N ARG A 148 0.36 9.12 8.48
CA ARG A 148 1.14 9.84 7.44
C ARG A 148 2.33 9.02 6.96
N SER A 149 3.09 8.45 7.90
CA SER A 149 4.23 7.60 7.57
C SER A 149 3.80 6.38 6.74
N PHE A 150 2.68 5.76 7.11
CA PHE A 150 2.10 4.61 6.41
C PHE A 150 1.69 4.96 4.98
N VAL A 151 0.90 6.02 4.79
CA VAL A 151 0.40 6.42 3.47
C VAL A 151 1.55 6.84 2.54
N LEU A 152 2.58 7.52 3.06
CA LEU A 152 3.76 7.86 2.26
C LEU A 152 4.53 6.62 1.80
N LYS A 153 4.65 5.61 2.66
CA LYS A 153 5.29 4.32 2.30
C LYS A 153 4.50 3.59 1.21
N GLU A 154 3.19 3.53 1.35
CA GLU A 154 2.29 2.91 0.37
C GLU A 154 2.42 3.60 -1.01
N GLN A 155 2.30 4.93 -1.05
CA GLN A 155 2.45 5.71 -2.29
C GLN A 155 3.80 5.47 -2.99
N VAL A 156 4.87 5.33 -2.21
CA VAL A 156 6.20 5.06 -2.76
C VAL A 156 6.31 3.65 -3.32
N GLU A 157 5.79 2.64 -2.61
CA GLU A 157 5.78 1.26 -3.11
C GLU A 157 4.93 1.13 -4.38
N ASP A 158 3.78 1.81 -4.45
CA ASP A 158 2.94 1.85 -5.65
C ASP A 158 3.68 2.48 -6.84
N ALA A 159 4.39 3.59 -6.59
CA ALA A 159 5.20 4.23 -7.61
C ALA A 159 6.36 3.33 -8.06
N ILE A 160 7.03 2.62 -7.14
CA ILE A 160 8.11 1.67 -7.49
C ILE A 160 7.57 0.50 -8.32
N THR A 161 6.41 -0.04 -7.95
CA THR A 161 5.74 -1.10 -8.70
C THR A 161 5.43 -0.64 -10.11
N THR A 162 4.81 0.54 -10.23
CA THR A 162 4.50 1.18 -11.52
C THR A 162 5.75 1.40 -12.37
N LEU A 163 6.83 1.92 -11.77
CA LEU A 163 8.12 2.13 -12.43
C LEU A 163 8.71 0.82 -12.96
N THR A 164 8.66 -0.24 -12.16
CA THR A 164 9.18 -1.56 -12.53
C THR A 164 8.41 -2.15 -13.71
N THR A 165 7.08 -2.01 -13.71
CA THR A 165 6.22 -2.41 -14.83
C THR A 165 6.52 -1.59 -16.07
N LEU A 166 6.63 -0.27 -15.97
CA LEU A 166 6.97 0.61 -17.09
C LEU A 166 8.35 0.31 -17.68
N ASP A 167 9.34 0.02 -16.83
CA ASP A 167 10.69 -0.37 -17.28
C ASP A 167 10.66 -1.70 -18.04
N SER A 168 9.84 -2.66 -17.60
CA SER A 168 9.65 -3.95 -18.28
C SER A 168 9.00 -3.75 -19.65
N ILE A 169 7.95 -2.93 -19.73
CA ILE A 169 7.28 -2.55 -20.99
C ILE A 169 8.28 -1.85 -21.93
N LEU A 170 9.09 -0.93 -21.42
CA LEU A 170 10.11 -0.23 -22.21
C LEU A 170 11.15 -1.18 -22.79
N LEU A 171 11.56 -2.19 -22.03
CA LEU A 171 12.51 -3.19 -22.48
C LEU A 171 11.93 -3.96 -23.68
N THR A 172 10.72 -4.51 -23.54
CA THR A 172 10.03 -5.24 -24.61
C THR A 172 9.85 -4.39 -25.87
N LEU A 173 9.36 -3.15 -25.73
CA LEU A 173 9.14 -2.26 -26.88
C LEU A 173 10.44 -1.88 -27.60
N ARG A 174 11.55 -1.71 -26.85
CA ARG A 174 12.86 -1.40 -27.44
C ARG A 174 13.45 -2.60 -28.17
N GLU A 175 13.26 -3.81 -27.66
CA GLU A 175 13.67 -5.04 -28.32
C GLU A 175 12.91 -5.23 -29.64
N GLU A 176 11.58 -5.07 -29.63
CA GLU A 176 10.76 -5.13 -30.85
C GLU A 176 11.20 -4.10 -31.90
N LEU A 177 11.43 -2.86 -31.46
CA LEU A 177 11.93 -1.79 -32.34
C LEU A 177 13.32 -2.14 -32.91
N ALA A 178 14.21 -2.69 -32.10
CA ALA A 178 15.54 -3.11 -32.55
C ALA A 178 15.48 -4.26 -33.55
N GLN A 179 14.60 -5.25 -33.35
CA GLN A 179 14.37 -6.35 -34.28
C GLN A 179 13.86 -5.84 -35.63
N LEU A 180 12.84 -4.96 -35.63
CA LEU A 180 12.31 -4.37 -36.86
C LEU A 180 13.36 -3.56 -37.62
N LYS A 181 14.22 -2.82 -36.92
CA LYS A 181 15.35 -2.11 -37.54
C LYS A 181 16.40 -3.05 -38.11
N ALA A 182 16.69 -4.17 -37.43
CA ALA A 182 17.64 -5.16 -37.91
C ALA A 182 17.14 -5.91 -39.15
N VAL A 183 15.81 -6.07 -39.32
CA VAL A 183 15.23 -6.60 -40.56
C VAL A 183 15.44 -5.64 -41.74
N ASP A 184 15.46 -4.33 -41.48
CA ASP A 184 15.72 -3.27 -42.47
C ASP A 184 17.23 -3.08 -42.79
N SER A 185 18.14 -3.65 -41.99
CA SER A 185 19.61 -3.52 -42.18
C SER A 185 20.40 -4.81 -41.87
N ALA A 186 21.15 -5.37 -42.84
CA ALA A 186 21.98 -6.58 -42.65
C ALA A 186 23.10 -6.42 -41.56
N PRO A 187 23.50 -7.48 -40.80
CA PRO A 187 24.08 -7.36 -39.44
C PRO A 187 25.63 -7.53 -39.35
N PRO A 188 26.30 -7.33 -38.18
CA PRO A 188 25.75 -7.15 -36.83
C PRO A 188 26.26 -5.90 -36.05
N PRO A 189 25.51 -5.40 -35.04
CA PRO A 189 26.10 -4.61 -33.96
C PRO A 189 26.48 -5.50 -32.77
N GLY A 190 27.66 -5.25 -32.22
CA GLY A 190 28.27 -6.02 -31.13
C GLY A 190 27.46 -6.05 -29.83
N ASP A 191 27.84 -7.01 -28.97
CA ASP A 191 27.28 -7.35 -27.68
C ASP A 191 26.76 -6.13 -26.89
N LEU A 192 25.46 -5.87 -26.98
CA LEU A 192 24.78 -4.98 -26.04
C LEU A 192 24.78 -5.67 -24.68
N LYS A 193 25.77 -5.31 -23.83
CA LYS A 193 25.75 -5.73 -22.42
C LYS A 193 24.38 -5.37 -21.84
N PRO A 194 23.67 -6.33 -21.22
CA PRO A 194 22.36 -6.06 -20.64
C PRO A 194 22.49 -4.93 -19.63
N LYS A 195 21.77 -3.84 -19.86
CA LYS A 195 21.73 -2.71 -18.92
C LYS A 195 21.02 -3.22 -17.66
N LYS A 196 21.72 -3.18 -16.52
CA LYS A 196 21.15 -3.61 -15.24
C LYS A 196 19.81 -2.90 -14.99
N PRO A 197 18.81 -3.60 -14.42
CA PRO A 197 17.54 -2.99 -14.01
C PRO A 197 17.80 -1.75 -13.16
N GLN A 198 16.96 -0.73 -13.34
CA GLN A 198 17.05 0.48 -12.54
C GLN A 198 16.75 0.13 -11.07
N ASP A 199 17.63 0.57 -10.17
CA ASP A 199 17.39 0.42 -8.75
C ASP A 199 16.60 1.62 -8.21
N TYR A 200 15.50 1.33 -7.50
CA TYR A 200 14.62 2.29 -6.85
C TYR A 200 14.66 2.19 -5.31
N SER A 201 15.57 1.40 -4.74
CA SER A 201 15.76 1.22 -3.29
C SER A 201 15.78 2.55 -2.53
N SER A 202 16.52 3.55 -3.03
CA SER A 202 16.63 4.88 -2.42
C SER A 202 15.29 5.64 -2.24
N LEU A 203 14.25 5.32 -3.01
CA LEU A 203 12.93 5.93 -2.83
C LEU A 203 12.27 5.41 -1.54
N ARG A 204 12.50 4.15 -1.18
CA ARG A 204 11.99 3.54 0.07
C ARG A 204 12.58 4.20 1.30
N ASP A 205 13.86 4.57 1.23
CA ASP A 205 14.56 5.21 2.35
C ASP A 205 14.14 6.66 2.54
N THR A 206 13.95 7.39 1.44
CA THR A 206 13.67 8.84 1.47
C THR A 206 12.19 9.17 1.61
N LEU A 207 11.31 8.23 1.22
CA LEU A 207 9.86 8.44 1.12
C LEU A 207 9.47 9.67 0.28
N ASP A 208 10.29 10.02 -0.72
CA ASP A 208 10.07 11.19 -1.59
C ASP A 208 9.05 10.86 -2.69
N THR A 209 7.78 11.04 -2.35
CA THR A 209 6.65 10.83 -3.27
C THR A 209 6.68 11.77 -4.47
N LYS A 210 7.22 12.98 -4.33
CA LYS A 210 7.33 13.94 -5.44
C LYS A 210 8.34 13.46 -6.48
N LYS A 211 9.50 12.98 -6.02
CA LYS A 211 10.51 12.39 -6.90
C LYS A 211 10.00 11.09 -7.54
N ALA A 212 9.33 10.23 -6.77
CA ALA A 212 8.73 9.00 -7.28
C ALA A 212 7.74 9.30 -8.43
N ASN A 213 6.81 10.24 -8.22
CA ASN A 213 5.84 10.65 -9.24
C ASN A 213 6.51 11.23 -10.50
N ARG A 214 7.54 12.07 -10.35
CA ARG A 214 8.31 12.60 -11.49
C ARG A 214 8.96 11.49 -12.31
N LEU A 215 9.50 10.47 -11.65
CA LEU A 215 10.10 9.32 -12.32
C LEU A 215 9.04 8.51 -13.09
N VAL A 216 7.86 8.29 -12.49
CA VAL A 216 6.74 7.61 -13.14
C VAL A 216 6.37 8.34 -14.43
N THR A 217 6.12 9.66 -14.35
CA THR A 217 5.78 10.47 -15.54
C THR A 217 6.89 10.42 -16.61
N ALA A 218 8.16 10.46 -16.21
CA ALA A 218 9.28 10.37 -17.15
C ALA A 218 9.30 9.01 -17.88
N ARG A 219 8.96 7.92 -17.18
CA ARG A 219 8.87 6.57 -17.77
C ARG A 219 7.66 6.41 -18.67
N GLU A 220 6.50 6.92 -18.28
CA GLU A 220 5.31 6.94 -19.14
C GLU A 220 5.57 7.69 -20.45
N ASN A 221 6.23 8.86 -20.38
CA ASN A 221 6.60 9.63 -21.57
C ASN A 221 7.60 8.88 -22.45
N SER A 222 8.53 8.14 -21.85
CA SER A 222 9.45 7.27 -22.58
C SER A 222 8.69 6.16 -23.30
N VAL A 223 7.73 5.51 -22.64
CA VAL A 223 6.89 4.45 -23.26
C VAL A 223 6.12 5.02 -24.44
N LYS A 224 5.46 6.17 -24.27
CA LYS A 224 4.74 6.85 -25.35
C LYS A 224 5.65 7.15 -26.55
N SER A 225 6.84 7.69 -26.31
CA SER A 225 7.80 8.01 -27.37
C SER A 225 8.28 6.78 -28.13
N VAL A 226 8.56 5.65 -27.44
CA VAL A 226 8.99 4.41 -28.10
C VAL A 226 7.85 3.80 -28.89
N LYS A 227 6.63 3.76 -28.34
CA LYS A 227 5.43 3.30 -29.06
C LYS A 227 5.20 4.08 -30.36
N LEU A 228 5.32 5.42 -30.32
CA LEU A 228 5.21 6.27 -31.51
C LEU A 228 6.28 5.95 -32.56
N SER A 229 7.53 5.72 -32.11
CA SER A 229 8.62 5.35 -33.02
C SER A 229 8.40 4.00 -33.68
N LEU A 230 7.84 3.05 -32.93
CA LEU A 230 7.53 1.71 -33.39
C LEU A 230 6.37 1.72 -34.39
N ALA A 231 5.30 2.47 -34.10
CA ALA A 231 4.19 2.67 -35.02
C ALA A 231 4.64 3.26 -36.36
N LYS A 232 5.47 4.31 -36.33
CA LYS A 232 6.05 4.92 -37.53
C LYS A 232 6.88 3.93 -38.36
N LEU A 233 7.67 3.08 -37.71
CA LEU A 233 8.49 2.08 -38.40
C LEU A 233 7.63 0.96 -39.00
N LYS A 234 6.59 0.49 -38.29
CA LYS A 234 5.63 -0.49 -38.81
C LYS A 234 4.90 0.04 -40.05
N GLU A 235 4.49 1.30 -40.02
CA GLU A 235 3.87 1.98 -41.17
C GLU A 235 4.82 2.03 -42.39
N GLN A 236 6.10 2.36 -42.17
CA GLN A 236 7.12 2.36 -43.22
C GLN A 236 7.34 0.96 -43.83
N LEU A 237 7.32 -0.08 -42.99
CA LEU A 237 7.44 -1.48 -43.40
C LEU A 237 6.12 -2.07 -43.97
N LYS A 238 5.05 -1.26 -44.08
CA LYS A 238 3.69 -1.69 -44.49
C LYS A 238 3.14 -2.87 -43.67
N MET A 239 3.56 -2.99 -42.41
CA MET A 239 3.00 -3.97 -41.48
C MET A 239 1.70 -3.44 -40.88
N PRO A 240 0.71 -4.30 -40.60
CA PRO A 240 -0.49 -3.86 -39.87
C PRO A 240 -0.06 -3.29 -38.52
N VAL A 241 -0.53 -2.08 -38.22
CA VAL A 241 -0.44 -1.49 -36.89
C VAL A 241 -1.58 -2.11 -36.10
N ASP A 242 -1.27 -2.80 -35.00
CA ASP A 242 -2.32 -3.27 -34.08
C ASP A 242 -3.06 -2.03 -33.55
N GLU A 243 -4.25 -1.78 -34.08
CA GLU A 243 -5.15 -0.78 -33.56
C GLU A 243 -5.52 -1.19 -32.13
N ALA A 244 -5.28 -0.28 -31.19
CA ALA A 244 -5.77 -0.43 -29.84
C ALA A 244 -7.28 -0.71 -29.90
N VAL A 245 -7.73 -1.75 -29.18
CA VAL A 245 -9.14 -2.06 -28.96
C VAL A 245 -9.78 -0.86 -28.27
N ALA A 246 -10.26 0.10 -29.06
CA ALA A 246 -11.23 1.09 -28.66
C ALA A 246 -12.58 0.38 -28.64
N GLY A 247 -12.89 -0.22 -27.49
CA GLY A 247 -14.22 -0.74 -27.21
C GLY A 247 -15.22 0.41 -27.24
N GLU A 248 -16.00 0.41 -28.32
CA GLU A 248 -17.24 1.12 -28.61
C GLU A 248 -17.95 1.75 -27.40
N ASN A 249 -18.07 3.07 -27.44
CA ASN A 249 -19.15 3.79 -26.78
C ASN A 249 -19.99 4.44 -27.87
N THR A 250 -20.96 3.68 -28.41
CA THR A 250 -21.95 4.19 -29.37
C THR A 250 -23.35 4.04 -28.79
N ALA A 251 -23.86 5.18 -28.31
CA ALA A 251 -25.21 5.73 -28.52
C ALA A 251 -26.46 4.89 -28.20
N GLY A 252 -27.38 5.47 -27.41
CA GLY A 252 -28.83 5.20 -27.51
C GLY A 252 -29.41 5.67 -28.86
N PRO A 253 -30.74 5.80 -29.08
CA PRO A 253 -31.88 5.67 -28.15
C PRO A 253 -33.01 4.73 -28.65
N VAL A 254 -33.90 4.28 -27.75
CA VAL A 254 -35.38 4.29 -27.86
C VAL A 254 -35.94 4.32 -26.43
#